data_AF-A0A814TF04-F1
#
_entry.id   AF-A0A814TF04-F1
#
_cell.length_a   1.000
_cell.length_b   1.000
_cell.length_c   1.000
_cell.angle_alpha   90.00
_cell.angle_beta   90.00
_cell.angle_gamma   90.00
#
_symmetry.space_group_name_H-M   'P 1'
#
loop_
_entity.id
_entity.type
_entity.pdbx_description
1 polymer ?
#
loop_
_entity_poly.entity_id
_entity_poly.type
_entity_poly.pdbx_seq_one_letter_code
_entity_poly.pdbx_strand_id
1 'polypeptide(L)'
;MNVIDGWSLFCPSNLKDDSLYTYFIDNQRTINHQLVIFGLRELNSTETKYICSNQPITDPPIIDKRFDFTSNYKILIYTSGCYYLDANNHWQSNGLVVGPLTNHYQTQCYSNQLK
;
A
#
# COMPACT_ATOMS: atom_id res chain seq x y z
N MET A 1 -19.85 1.96 14.09
CA MET A 1 -18.79 2.83 13.55
C MET A 1 -17.91 1.92 12.71
N ASN A 2 -17.92 2.10 11.38
CA ASN A 2 -17.18 1.21 10.48
C ASN A 2 -15.69 1.44 10.71
N VAL A 3 -15.04 0.48 11.38
CA VAL A 3 -13.61 0.53 11.66
C VAL A 3 -12.89 0.40 10.32
N ILE A 4 -12.13 1.42 9.92
CA ILE A 4 -11.26 1.32 8.75
C ILE A 4 -10.07 0.46 9.16
N ASP A 5 -9.82 -0.62 8.42
CA ASP A 5 -8.66 -1.51 8.63
C ASP A 5 -7.37 -0.82 8.20
N GLY A 6 -6.88 0.05 9.08
CA GLY A 6 -5.69 0.85 8.87
C GLY A 6 -5.90 2.04 7.95
N TRP A 7 -4.90 2.91 7.91
CA TRP A 7 -4.85 4.07 7.03
C TRP A 7 -3.38 4.40 6.75
N SER A 8 -3.13 5.17 5.71
CA SER A 8 -1.80 5.62 5.35
C SER A 8 -1.83 7.06 4.91
N LEU A 9 -0.72 7.77 5.14
CA LEU A 9 -0.54 9.15 4.73
C LEU A 9 0.46 9.23 3.60
N PHE A 10 0.11 10.08 2.63
CA PHE A 10 0.96 10.42 1.52
C PHE A 10 1.32 11.90 1.65
N CYS A 11 2.45 12.18 2.27
CA CYS A 11 3.01 13.52 2.36
C CYS A 11 4.05 13.72 1.26
N PRO A 12 4.33 14.96 0.81
CA PRO A 12 5.30 15.21 -0.26
C PRO A 12 6.68 14.56 -0.03
N SER A 13 7.10 14.40 1.23
CA SER A 13 8.34 13.68 1.60
C SER A 13 8.32 12.18 1.29
N ASN A 14 7.15 11.57 1.12
CA ASN A 14 6.97 10.17 0.75
C ASN A 14 6.97 9.93 -0.77
N LEU A 15 7.05 10.98 -1.60
CA LEU A 15 7.15 10.83 -3.04
C LEU A 15 8.45 10.12 -3.39
N LYS A 16 8.34 9.03 -4.16
CA LYS A 16 9.49 8.38 -4.78
C LYS A 16 9.92 9.15 -6.03
N ASP A 17 11.11 8.85 -6.55
CA ASP A 17 11.71 9.50 -7.72
C ASP A 17 10.80 9.53 -8.95
N ASP A 18 9.92 8.54 -9.09
CA ASP A 18 8.91 8.46 -10.16
C ASP A 18 7.70 9.41 -9.97
N SER A 19 7.72 10.29 -8.96
CA SER A 19 6.58 11.13 -8.54
C SER A 19 5.35 10.32 -8.14
N LEU A 20 5.56 9.11 -7.61
CA LEU A 20 4.51 8.20 -7.18
C LEU A 20 4.53 7.98 -5.68
N TYR A 21 3.34 7.97 -5.08
CA TYR A 21 3.13 7.40 -3.76
C TYR A 21 2.95 5.89 -3.88
N THR A 22 3.55 5.12 -2.98
CA THR A 22 3.41 3.67 -2.94
C THR A 22 2.79 3.24 -1.62
N TYR A 23 1.79 2.36 -1.71
CA TYR A 23 1.22 1.68 -0.55
C TYR A 23 1.21 0.17 -0.82
N PHE A 24 1.69 -0.60 0.15
CA PHE A 24 1.74 -2.05 0.07
C PHE A 24 0.65 -2.65 0.93
N ILE A 25 -0.14 -3.53 0.33
CA ILE A 25 -1.09 -4.37 1.06
C ILE A 25 -0.38 -5.68 1.37
N ASP A 26 -0.14 -5.91 2.66
CA ASP A 26 0.41 -7.17 3.16
C ASP A 26 -0.61 -8.30 2.92
N ASN A 27 -0.21 -9.35 2.21
CA ASN A 27 -1.11 -10.46 1.88
C ASN A 27 -1.61 -11.21 3.12
N GLN A 28 -0.86 -11.16 4.24
CA GLN A 28 -1.26 -11.81 5.48
C GLN A 28 -2.47 -11.13 6.08
N ARG A 29 -2.63 -9.82 5.83
CA ARG A 29 -3.83 -9.06 6.23
C ARG A 29 -5.04 -9.38 5.36
N THR A 30 -4.84 -9.93 4.16
CA THR A 30 -5.92 -10.19 3.20
C THR A 30 -6.26 -11.67 3.02
N ILE A 31 -5.55 -12.59 3.68
CA ILE A 31 -5.61 -14.04 3.40
C ILE A 31 -7.01 -14.67 3.54
N ASN A 32 -7.90 -14.06 4.33
CA ASN A 32 -9.28 -14.51 4.53
C ASN A 32 -10.33 -13.51 3.99
N HIS A 33 -9.88 -12.51 3.22
CA HIS A 33 -10.75 -11.49 2.66
C HIS A 33 -11.02 -11.78 1.18
N GLN A 34 -12.30 -11.72 0.78
CA GLN A 34 -12.70 -11.86 -0.62
C GLN A 34 -12.66 -10.53 -1.39
N LEU A 35 -12.77 -9.42 -0.66
CA LEU A 35 -12.85 -8.08 -1.23
C LEU A 35 -11.94 -7.15 -0.43
N VAL A 36 -11.14 -6.37 -1.16
CA VAL A 36 -10.36 -5.28 -0.60
C VAL A 36 -10.90 -3.98 -1.17
N ILE A 37 -11.38 -3.11 -0.30
CA ILE A 37 -11.88 -1.77 -0.65
C ILE A 37 -10.90 -0.76 -0.08
N PHE A 38 -10.44 0.18 -0.90
CA PHE A 38 -9.64 1.31 -0.44
C PHE A 38 -10.31 2.60 -0.87
N GLY A 39 -10.19 3.62 -0.02
CA GLY A 39 -10.62 4.98 -0.30
C GLY A 39 -9.42 5.90 -0.39
N LEU A 40 -9.47 6.87 -1.30
CA LEU A 40 -8.51 7.96 -1.36
C LEU A 40 -9.24 9.28 -1.09
N ARG A 41 -8.55 10.17 -0.38
CA ARG A 41 -9.01 11.52 -0.08
C ARG A 41 -7.82 12.46 -0.15
N GLU A 42 -8.02 13.61 -0.79
CA GLU A 42 -7.06 14.72 -0.75
C GLU A 42 -7.23 15.50 0.57
N LEU A 43 -6.10 15.80 1.23
CA LEU A 43 -6.09 16.64 2.41
C LEU A 43 -6.15 18.11 2.00
N ASN A 44 -6.86 18.93 2.77
CA ASN A 44 -6.82 20.38 2.56
C ASN A 44 -5.46 20.97 2.97
N SER A 45 -5.22 22.25 2.68
CA SER A 45 -3.93 22.90 2.95
C SER A 45 -3.58 22.95 4.44
N THR A 46 -4.56 23.17 5.31
CA THR A 46 -4.39 23.17 6.77
C THR A 46 -4.08 21.77 7.29
N GLU A 47 -4.85 20.77 6.86
CA GLU A 47 -4.64 19.36 7.17
C GLU A 47 -3.24 18.91 6.73
N THR A 48 -2.88 19.18 5.47
CA THR A 48 -1.56 18.86 4.92
C THR A 48 -0.44 19.47 5.76
N LYS A 49 -0.54 20.76 6.09
CA LYS A 49 0.48 21.44 6.89
C LYS A 49 0.60 20.82 8.28
N TYR A 50 -0.51 20.50 8.92
CA TYR A 50 -0.51 19.93 10.27
C TYR A 50 0.03 18.48 10.26
N ILE A 51 -0.55 17.64 9.41
CA ILE A 51 -0.32 16.19 9.36
C ILE A 51 1.08 15.87 8.81
N CYS A 52 1.53 16.58 7.77
CA CYS A 52 2.84 16.33 7.15
C CYS A 52 4.02 17.01 7.86
N SER A 53 3.78 17.72 8.97
CA SER A 53 4.84 18.36 9.78
C SER A 53 5.32 17.48 10.94
N ASN A 54 5.14 16.16 10.87
CA ASN A 54 5.51 15.18 11.92
C ASN A 54 4.87 15.48 13.30
N GLN A 55 3.71 16.13 13.32
CA GLN A 55 2.94 16.31 14.56
C GLN A 55 2.17 15.01 14.88
N PRO A 56 2.01 14.66 16.16
CA PRO A 56 1.20 13.51 16.55
C PRO A 56 -0.25 13.74 16.12
N ILE A 57 -0.78 12.80 15.34
CA ILE A 57 -2.14 12.87 14.81
C ILE A 57 -3.06 12.35 15.90
N THR A 58 -3.73 13.26 16.58
CA THR A 58 -4.69 12.94 17.65
C THR A 58 -6.02 12.44 17.08
N ASP A 59 -6.42 12.97 15.93
CA ASP A 59 -7.62 12.53 15.21
C ASP A 59 -7.28 12.33 13.72
N PRO A 60 -7.47 11.12 13.17
CA PRO A 60 -7.26 10.89 11.76
C PRO A 60 -8.32 11.65 10.94
N PRO A 61 -7.98 12.21 9.76
CA PRO A 61 -8.89 12.99 8.92
C PRO A 61 -9.90 12.08 8.17
N ILE A 62 -10.51 11.13 8.88
CA ILE A 62 -11.50 10.21 8.36
C ILE A 62 -12.83 10.96 8.33
N ILE A 63 -13.27 11.31 7.12
CA ILE A 63 -14.52 12.02 6.90
C ILE A 63 -15.38 11.19 5.95
N ASP A 64 -16.61 10.87 6.37
CA ASP A 64 -17.60 10.14 5.58
C ASP A 64 -18.39 11.06 4.62
N LYS A 65 -17.70 12.04 4.05
CA LYS A 65 -18.28 12.99 3.09
C LYS A 65 -17.46 12.94 1.82
N ARG A 66 -18.17 13.05 0.70
CA ARG A 66 -17.54 13.19 -0.61
C ARG A 66 -16.60 14.38 -0.59
N PHE A 67 -15.41 14.18 -1.14
CA PHE A 67 -14.41 15.22 -1.33
C PHE A 67 -14.13 15.35 -2.82
N ASP A 68 -14.13 16.59 -3.32
CA ASP A 68 -13.77 16.88 -4.70
C ASP A 68 -12.28 17.17 -4.76
N PHE A 69 -11.55 16.33 -5.48
CA PHE A 69 -10.11 16.49 -5.67
C PHE A 69 -9.83 17.78 -6.44
N THR A 70 -8.86 18.56 -5.98
CA THR A 70 -8.43 19.79 -6.64
C THR A 70 -7.50 19.53 -7.84
N SER A 71 -7.00 18.31 -7.96
CA SER A 71 -6.07 17.89 -9.01
C SER A 71 -6.46 16.53 -9.61
N ASN A 72 -6.04 16.32 -10.86
CA ASN A 72 -6.19 15.02 -11.51
C ASN A 72 -5.22 14.01 -10.88
N TYR A 73 -5.69 12.79 -10.64
CA TYR A 73 -4.87 11.70 -10.12
C TYR A 73 -5.05 10.42 -10.94
N LYS A 74 -4.07 9.53 -10.83
CA LYS A 74 -4.13 8.18 -11.40
C LYS A 74 -3.87 7.16 -10.30
N ILE A 75 -4.67 6.10 -10.29
CA ILE A 75 -4.45 4.95 -9.41
C ILE A 75 -3.90 3.83 -10.29
N LEU A 76 -2.75 3.30 -9.89
CA LEU A 76 -2.12 2.16 -10.53
C LEU A 76 -2.05 1.03 -9.51
N ILE A 77 -2.69 -0.10 -9.84
CA ILE A 77 -2.73 -1.28 -8.98
C ILE A 77 -1.85 -2.34 -9.61
N TYR A 78 -0.84 -2.76 -8.87
CA TYR A 78 0.06 -3.83 -9.28
C TYR A 78 -0.07 -4.98 -8.31
N THR A 79 -0.11 -6.20 -8.85
CA THR A 79 0.01 -7.43 -8.08
C THR A 79 1.37 -8.03 -8.37
N SER A 80 2.09 -8.40 -7.33
CA SER A 80 3.38 -9.08 -7.44
C SER A 80 3.32 -10.38 -6.65
N GLY A 81 4.03 -11.39 -7.12
CA GLY A 81 4.11 -12.69 -6.47
C GLY A 81 5.48 -13.31 -6.69
N CYS A 82 5.92 -14.07 -5.70
CA CYS A 82 7.17 -14.81 -5.75
C CYS A 82 6.84 -16.29 -5.85
N TYR A 83 7.41 -16.97 -6.84
CA TYR A 83 7.13 -18.36 -7.13
C TYR A 83 8.42 -19.13 -7.42
N TYR A 84 8.41 -20.42 -7.12
CA TYR A 84 9.45 -21.37 -7.52
C TYR A 84 8.79 -22.62 -8.11
N LEU A 85 9.55 -23.36 -8.91
CA LEU A 85 9.11 -24.65 -9.45
C LEU A 85 9.61 -25.76 -8.52
N ASP A 86 8.70 -26.58 -8.01
CA ASP A 86 9.05 -27.70 -7.13
C ASP A 86 9.51 -28.95 -7.92
N ALA A 87 9.95 -29.98 -7.19
CA ALA A 87 10.44 -31.23 -7.78
C ALA A 87 9.37 -32.02 -8.56
N ASN A 88 8.09 -31.72 -8.35
CA ASN A 88 6.96 -32.32 -9.06
C ASN A 88 6.51 -31.46 -10.26
N ASN A 89 7.27 -30.43 -10.62
CA ASN A 89 6.94 -29.44 -11.66
C ASN A 89 5.69 -28.61 -11.37
N HIS A 90 5.38 -28.33 -10.11
CA HIS A 90 4.31 -27.42 -9.74
C HIS A 90 4.86 -26.06 -9.31
N TRP A 91 4.16 -25.00 -9.69
CA TRP A 91 4.44 -23.65 -9.19
C TRP A 91 4.01 -23.55 -7.73
N GLN A 92 4.94 -23.12 -6.90
CA GLN A 92 4.76 -22.97 -5.46
C GLN A 92 5.15 -21.56 -5.02
N SER A 93 4.53 -21.08 -3.95
CA SER A 93 4.84 -19.77 -3.34
C SER A 93 5.10 -19.88 -1.83
N ASN A 94 5.01 -21.07 -1.25
CA ASN A 94 5.21 -21.27 0.20
C ASN A 94 6.64 -20.90 0.59
N GLY A 95 6.79 -20.14 1.68
CA GLY A 95 8.08 -19.67 2.16
C GLY A 95 8.72 -18.56 1.31
N LEU A 96 8.04 -18.06 0.27
CA LEU A 96 8.44 -16.89 -0.50
C LEU A 96 7.63 -15.66 -0.09
N VAL A 97 8.29 -14.51 0.03
CA VAL A 97 7.67 -13.24 0.41
C VAL A 97 8.12 -12.13 -0.53
N VAL A 98 7.18 -11.30 -0.99
CA VAL A 98 7.48 -10.09 -1.77
C VAL A 98 8.13 -9.05 -0.85
N GLY A 99 9.31 -8.57 -1.24
CA GLY A 99 10.13 -7.64 -0.48
C GLY A 99 9.78 -6.17 -0.69
N PRO A 100 10.24 -5.27 0.21
CA PRO A 100 9.91 -3.85 0.19
C PRO A 100 10.63 -3.07 -0.92
N LEU A 101 11.65 -3.64 -1.58
CA LEU A 101 12.30 -3.02 -2.74
C LEU A 101 11.56 -3.27 -4.06
N THR A 102 10.41 -3.93 -4.01
CA THR A 102 9.51 -4.08 -5.16
C THR A 102 9.06 -2.70 -5.67
N ASN A 103 9.10 -2.50 -6.97
CA ASN A 103 8.68 -1.27 -7.64
C ASN A 103 7.97 -1.60 -8.97
N HIS A 104 7.69 -0.57 -9.77
CA HIS A 104 7.00 -0.75 -11.05
C HIS A 104 7.74 -1.65 -12.05
N TYR A 105 9.06 -1.74 -11.96
CA TYR A 105 9.92 -2.42 -12.91
C TYR A 105 10.35 -3.83 -12.45
N GLN A 106 10.35 -4.09 -11.14
CA GLN A 106 10.86 -5.35 -10.59
C GLN A 106 10.21 -5.73 -9.27
N THR A 107 10.15 -7.04 -9.01
CA THR A 107 9.72 -7.62 -7.74
C THR A 107 10.93 -8.19 -7.00
N GLN A 108 11.11 -7.77 -5.75
CA GLN A 108 12.08 -8.39 -4.86
C GLN A 108 11.46 -9.63 -4.21
N CYS A 109 12.15 -10.76 -4.23
CA CYS A 109 11.69 -11.98 -3.59
C CYS A 109 12.64 -12.44 -2.48
N TYR A 110 12.10 -12.63 -1.28
CA TYR A 110 12.79 -13.30 -0.18
C TYR A 110 12.36 -14.75 -0.10
N SER A 111 13.33 -15.63 0.11
CA SER A 111 13.09 -17.02 0.48
C SER A 111 13.44 -17.22 1.94
N ASN A 112 12.45 -17.60 2.74
CA ASN A 112 12.66 -18.02 4.12
C ASN A 112 13.06 -19.51 4.19
N GLN A 113 13.12 -20.19 3.04
CA GLN A 113 13.62 -21.55 2.94
C GLN A 113 15.14 -21.48 2.90
N LEU A 114 15.78 -21.76 4.03
CA LEU A 114 17.19 -22.17 4.06
C LEU A 114 17.30 -23.44 3.20
N LYS A 115 18.16 -23.40 2.19
CA LYS A 115 18.62 -24.62 1.53
C LYS A 115 19.39 -25.50 2.52
#